data_AF-A0A964N9D3-F1
#
_entry.id   AF-A0A964N9D3-F1
#
_cell.length_a   1.000
_cell.length_b   1.000
_cell.length_c   1.000
_cell.angle_alpha   90.00
_cell.angle_beta   90.00
_cell.angle_gamma   90.00
#
_symmetry.space_group_name_H-M   'P 1'
#
loop_
_entity.id
_entity.type
_entity.pdbx_description
1 polymer ?
#
loop_
_entity_poly.entity_id
_entity_poly.type
_entity_poly.pdbx_seq_one_letter_code
_entity_poly.pdbx_strand_id
1 'polypeptide(L)'
;MFVTPAYAQAQGATGVESLSYFLPIILIMIVFYFLLFRPQQKKAKEHKDMVEAVKRGDQVITAGGIVGKVIKVGEEGRITVEIAPNVKVEVLRGTLADVLSKPVPASADLKKKESKPASELEAVEAVGLGRQIGIRDYYAILGVPRSAKAGRIREVYRELAKQHHPDTSKDDPIAAERFKEIQAAYDILADVNARAQYDSVGHVEYTRAKGVA
;
A
#
# COMPACT_ATOMS: atom_id res chain seq x y z
N MET A 1 -0.79 15.54 -63.42
CA MET A 1 -0.93 14.44 -62.44
C MET A 1 -2.06 13.55 -62.93
N PHE A 2 -1.73 12.41 -63.53
CA PHE A 2 -2.71 11.42 -63.99
C PHE A 2 -2.96 10.43 -62.86
N VAL A 3 -4.14 10.46 -62.26
CA VAL A 3 -4.57 9.42 -61.32
C VAL A 3 -5.02 8.22 -62.14
N THR A 4 -4.33 7.09 -61.98
CA THR A 4 -4.75 5.84 -62.60
C THR A 4 -6.07 5.39 -61.95
N PRO A 5 -7.06 4.93 -62.74
CA PRO A 5 -8.28 4.36 -62.19
C PRO A 5 -7.92 3.05 -61.49
N ALA A 6 -8.11 3.00 -60.18
CA ALA A 6 -8.00 1.76 -59.42
C ALA A 6 -9.21 0.88 -59.78
N TYR A 7 -8.98 -0.14 -60.60
CA TYR A 7 -9.95 -1.21 -60.81
C TYR A 7 -10.06 -2.02 -59.51
N ALA A 8 -11.07 -1.73 -58.70
CA ALA A 8 -11.50 -2.61 -57.63
C ALA A 8 -12.10 -3.87 -58.29
N GLN A 9 -11.30 -4.92 -58.40
CA GLN A 9 -11.77 -6.23 -58.84
C GLN A 9 -12.72 -6.77 -57.77
N ALA A 10 -14.02 -6.53 -57.94
CA ALA A 10 -15.07 -7.21 -57.20
C ALA A 10 -15.12 -8.67 -57.66
N GLN A 11 -14.26 -9.49 -57.06
CA GLN A 11 -14.28 -10.94 -57.22
C GLN A 11 -15.57 -11.44 -56.58
N GLY A 12 -16.45 -12.03 -57.41
CA GLY A 12 -17.73 -12.57 -56.98
C GLY A 12 -17.53 -13.56 -55.84
N ALA A 13 -17.98 -13.17 -54.65
CA ALA A 13 -17.77 -13.91 -53.43
C ALA A 13 -18.69 -15.14 -53.41
N THR A 14 -18.16 -16.30 -53.77
CA THR A 14 -18.75 -17.56 -53.32
C THR A 14 -18.68 -17.54 -51.79
N GLY A 15 -19.79 -17.78 -51.09
CA GLY A 15 -19.94 -17.52 -49.64
C GLY A 15 -18.92 -18.22 -48.73
N VAL A 16 -18.15 -19.17 -49.26
CA VAL A 16 -17.03 -19.85 -48.60
C VAL A 16 -15.68 -19.12 -48.78
N GLU A 17 -15.45 -18.45 -49.91
CA GLU A 17 -14.23 -17.66 -50.14
C GLU A 17 -14.28 -16.32 -49.40
N SER A 18 -15.45 -15.68 -49.31
CA SER A 18 -15.63 -14.46 -48.49
C SER A 18 -15.38 -14.72 -47.00
N LEU A 19 -15.86 -15.84 -46.45
CA LEU A 19 -15.60 -16.22 -45.05
C LEU A 19 -14.11 -16.49 -44.80
N SER A 20 -13.39 -16.98 -45.81
CA SER A 20 -11.94 -17.21 -45.73
C SER A 20 -11.15 -15.90 -45.60
N TYR A 21 -11.62 -14.80 -46.20
CA TYR A 21 -11.04 -13.46 -45.98
C TYR A 21 -11.38 -12.85 -44.61
N PHE A 22 -12.52 -13.23 -44.02
CA PHE A 22 -12.87 -12.83 -42.65
C PHE A 22 -12.15 -13.65 -41.59
N LEU A 23 -11.64 -14.84 -41.91
CA LEU A 23 -10.91 -15.70 -40.99
C LEU A 23 -9.69 -15.02 -40.33
N PRO A 24 -8.77 -14.36 -41.06
CA PRO A 24 -7.66 -13.62 -40.44
C PRO A 24 -8.13 -12.41 -39.63
N ILE A 25 -9.19 -11.72 -40.06
CA ILE A 25 -9.74 -10.56 -39.34
C ILE A 25 -10.39 -10.99 -38.02
N ILE A 26 -11.17 -12.09 -38.03
CA ILE A 26 -11.80 -12.66 -36.85
C ILE A 26 -10.73 -13.16 -35.87
N LEU A 27 -9.67 -13.81 -36.37
CA LEU A 27 -8.55 -14.28 -35.53
C LEU A 27 -7.84 -13.11 -34.84
N ILE A 28 -7.54 -12.03 -35.57
CA ILE A 28 -6.97 -10.80 -35.00
C ILE A 28 -7.95 -10.16 -34.00
N MET A 29 -9.25 -10.10 -34.32
CA MET A 29 -10.27 -9.54 -33.45
C MET A 29 -10.38 -10.31 -32.12
N ILE A 30 -10.26 -11.63 -32.14
CA ILE A 30 -10.23 -12.48 -30.95
C ILE A 30 -8.99 -12.21 -30.10
N VAL A 31 -7.81 -12.10 -30.73
CA VAL A 31 -6.55 -11.81 -30.03
C VAL A 31 -6.58 -10.41 -29.40
N PHE A 32 -7.02 -9.39 -30.14
CA PHE A 32 -7.14 -8.02 -29.64
C PHE A 32 -8.22 -7.87 -28.56
N TYR A 33 -9.38 -8.53 -28.70
CA TYR A 33 -10.41 -8.58 -27.67
C TYR A 33 -9.83 -9.15 -26.36
N PHE A 34 -9.07 -10.23 -26.48
CA PHE A 34 -8.45 -10.86 -25.33
C PHE A 34 -7.36 -9.98 -24.69
N LEU A 35 -6.56 -9.27 -25.49
CA LEU A 35 -5.45 -8.46 -25.00
C LEU A 35 -5.90 -7.11 -24.45
N LEU A 36 -6.86 -6.42 -25.07
CA LEU A 36 -7.27 -5.07 -24.64
C LEU A 36 -8.51 -5.07 -23.74
N PHE A 37 -9.56 -5.79 -24.14
CA PHE A 37 -10.85 -5.68 -23.47
C PHE A 37 -10.88 -6.43 -22.13
N ARG A 38 -10.20 -7.58 -22.08
CA ARG A 38 -10.15 -8.41 -20.87
C ARG A 38 -9.41 -7.77 -19.69
N PRO A 39 -8.19 -7.21 -19.83
CA PRO A 39 -7.52 -6.60 -18.68
C PRO A 39 -8.19 -5.31 -18.21
N GLN A 40 -8.89 -4.59 -19.09
CA GLN A 40 -9.58 -3.36 -18.73
C GLN A 40 -10.80 -3.63 -17.83
N GLN A 41 -11.55 -4.70 -18.10
CA GLN A 41 -12.71 -5.08 -17.27
C GLN A 41 -12.33 -5.40 -15.82
N LYS A 42 -11.17 -6.02 -15.60
CA LYS A 42 -10.69 -6.34 -14.24
C LYS A 42 -10.44 -5.07 -13.42
N LYS A 43 -9.71 -4.10 -14.00
CA LYS A 43 -9.40 -2.83 -13.32
C LYS A 43 -10.66 -2.00 -13.01
N ALA A 44 -11.63 -1.98 -13.94
CA ALA A 44 -12.89 -1.28 -13.71
C ALA A 44 -13.73 -1.95 -12.61
N LYS A 45 -13.70 -3.28 -12.53
CA LYS A 45 -14.38 -4.03 -11.47
C LYS A 45 -13.71 -3.81 -10.11
N GLU A 46 -12.39 -3.90 -10.04
CA GLU A 46 -11.60 -3.66 -8.82
C GLU A 46 -11.85 -2.26 -8.24
N HIS A 47 -11.96 -1.23 -9.08
CA HIS A 47 -12.26 0.13 -8.63
C HIS A 47 -13.71 0.26 -8.12
N LYS A 48 -14.68 -0.38 -8.79
CA LYS A 48 -16.07 -0.44 -8.31
C LYS A 48 -16.16 -1.14 -6.96
N ASP A 49 -15.51 -2.30 -6.83
CA ASP A 49 -15.48 -3.09 -5.60
C ASP A 49 -14.80 -2.31 -4.45
N MET A 50 -13.73 -1.55 -4.75
CA MET A 50 -13.07 -0.66 -3.78
C MET A 50 -14.01 0.44 -3.28
N VAL A 51 -14.70 1.13 -4.19
CA VAL A 51 -15.61 2.23 -3.89
C VAL A 51 -16.83 1.76 -3.09
N GLU A 52 -17.33 0.55 -3.40
CA GLU A 52 -18.46 -0.07 -2.69
C GLU A 52 -18.06 -0.54 -1.28
N ALA A 53 -16.83 -1.03 -1.12
CA ALA A 53 -16.30 -1.50 0.15
C ALA A 53 -16.01 -0.39 1.18
N VAL A 54 -16.10 0.89 0.81
CA VAL A 54 -15.85 2.04 1.71
C VAL A 54 -16.89 2.08 2.83
N LYS A 55 -16.44 2.03 4.09
CA LYS A 55 -17.32 2.11 5.27
C LYS A 55 -17.21 3.48 5.95
N ARG A 56 -18.13 3.73 6.89
CA ARG A 56 -18.04 4.90 7.78
C ARG A 56 -16.82 4.74 8.66
N GLY A 57 -16.03 5.79 8.78
CA GLY A 57 -14.78 5.81 9.54
C GLY A 57 -13.53 5.60 8.69
N ASP A 58 -13.67 5.17 7.43
CA ASP A 58 -12.53 4.98 6.53
C ASP A 58 -11.92 6.33 6.13
N GLN A 59 -10.61 6.34 5.97
CA GLN A 59 -9.89 7.49 5.42
C GLN A 59 -9.80 7.32 3.91
N VAL A 60 -10.32 8.29 3.17
CA VAL A 60 -10.44 8.23 1.71
C VAL A 60 -9.70 9.39 1.06
N ILE A 61 -9.15 9.13 -0.12
CA ILE A 61 -8.52 10.13 -0.98
C ILE A 61 -9.46 10.39 -2.15
N THR A 62 -9.83 11.64 -2.36
CA THR A 62 -10.61 12.07 -3.53
C THR A 62 -9.70 12.26 -4.75
N ALA A 63 -10.26 12.27 -5.96
CA ALA A 63 -9.50 12.52 -7.20
C ALA A 63 -8.68 13.82 -7.20
N GLY A 64 -9.03 14.81 -6.37
CA GLY A 64 -8.30 16.06 -6.18
C GLY A 64 -7.14 16.01 -5.17
N GLY A 65 -6.80 14.83 -4.64
CA GLY A 65 -5.75 14.66 -3.63
C GLY A 65 -6.16 15.06 -2.20
N ILE A 66 -7.44 15.38 -1.99
CA ILE A 66 -7.96 15.75 -0.67
C ILE A 66 -8.19 14.48 0.14
N VAL A 67 -7.59 14.43 1.33
CA VAL A 67 -7.72 13.35 2.31
C VAL A 67 -8.75 13.74 3.35
N GLY A 68 -9.64 12.81 3.69
CA GLY A 68 -10.58 13.02 4.78
C GLY A 68 -11.20 11.73 5.30
N LYS A 69 -11.96 11.83 6.39
CA LYS A 69 -12.61 10.70 7.06
C LYS A 69 -14.09 10.63 6.72
N VAL A 70 -14.60 9.45 6.36
CA VAL A 70 -16.02 9.26 6.04
C VAL A 70 -16.85 9.30 7.33
N ILE A 71 -17.65 10.36 7.51
CA ILE A 71 -18.57 10.48 8.66
C ILE A 71 -19.84 9.67 8.40
N LYS A 72 -20.38 9.83 7.18
CA LYS A 72 -21.67 9.27 6.79
C LYS A 72 -21.60 8.82 5.34
N VAL A 73 -22.08 7.61 5.11
CA VAL A 73 -22.40 7.11 3.78
C VAL A 73 -23.88 7.43 3.55
N GLY A 74 -24.15 8.26 2.55
CA GLY A 74 -25.50 8.61 2.10
C GLY A 74 -26.04 7.60 1.09
N GLU A 75 -27.27 7.83 0.66
CA GLU A 75 -27.91 7.05 -0.40
C GLU A 75 -27.46 7.59 -1.77
N GLU A 76 -27.55 6.78 -2.83
CA GLU A 76 -27.17 7.16 -4.21
C GLU A 76 -25.66 7.42 -4.42
N GLY A 77 -24.78 6.83 -3.61
CA GLY A 77 -23.33 6.94 -3.81
C GLY A 77 -22.75 8.30 -3.45
N ARG A 78 -23.45 9.12 -2.66
CA ARG A 78 -22.89 10.31 -2.01
C ARG A 78 -22.35 9.96 -0.63
N ILE A 79 -21.19 10.50 -0.27
CA ILE A 79 -20.59 10.31 1.05
C ILE A 79 -20.17 11.66 1.64
N THR A 80 -20.38 11.82 2.95
CA THR A 80 -19.93 12.99 3.68
C THR A 80 -18.57 12.73 4.28
N VAL A 81 -17.58 13.47 3.81
CA VAL A 81 -16.18 13.38 4.22
C VAL A 81 -15.81 14.60 5.05
N GLU A 82 -15.21 14.35 6.22
CA GLU A 82 -14.59 15.39 7.06
C GLU A 82 -13.14 15.59 6.62
N ILE A 83 -12.82 16.80 6.18
CA ILE A 83 -11.46 17.16 5.76
C ILE A 83 -10.71 17.82 6.93
N ALA A 84 -11.41 18.66 7.68
CA ALA A 84 -10.90 19.44 8.80
C ALA A 84 -12.01 19.69 9.84
N PRO A 85 -11.67 20.12 11.07
CA PRO A 85 -12.66 20.42 12.10
C PRO A 85 -13.70 21.42 11.58
N ASN A 86 -14.98 21.04 11.64
CA ASN A 86 -16.12 21.81 11.12
C ASN A 86 -16.23 21.92 9.58
N VAL A 87 -15.41 21.20 8.82
CA VAL A 87 -15.49 21.18 7.34
C VAL A 87 -15.99 19.82 6.87
N LYS A 88 -17.26 19.76 6.50
CA LYS A 88 -17.93 18.57 5.96
C LYS A 88 -18.24 18.80 4.49
N VAL A 89 -17.70 17.95 3.62
CA VAL A 89 -17.93 18.04 2.17
C VAL A 89 -18.58 16.76 1.70
N GLU A 90 -19.58 16.90 0.83
CA GLU A 90 -20.24 15.78 0.19
C GLU A 90 -19.54 15.48 -1.13
N VAL A 91 -19.06 14.25 -1.28
CA VAL A 91 -18.34 13.78 -2.47
C VAL A 91 -18.96 12.50 -2.99
N LEU A 92 -18.84 12.29 -4.30
CA LEU A 92 -19.32 11.07 -4.95
C LEU A 92 -18.34 9.93 -4.71
N ARG A 93 -18.86 8.77 -4.31
CA ARG A 93 -18.07 7.55 -4.07
C ARG A 93 -17.24 7.16 -5.29
N GLY A 94 -17.79 7.33 -6.51
CA GLY A 94 -17.08 7.01 -7.75
C GLY A 94 -15.91 7.93 -8.10
N THR A 95 -15.67 9.00 -7.33
CA THR A 95 -14.53 9.91 -7.51
C THR A 95 -13.42 9.68 -6.47
N LEU A 96 -13.55 8.63 -5.66
CA LEU A 96 -12.53 8.23 -4.72
C LEU A 96 -11.38 7.56 -5.46
N ALA A 97 -10.17 8.06 -5.26
CA ALA A 97 -8.96 7.52 -5.87
C ALA A 97 -8.45 6.30 -5.08
N ASP A 98 -8.48 6.36 -3.75
CA ASP A 98 -7.97 5.30 -2.88
C ASP A 98 -8.58 5.35 -1.46
N VAL A 99 -8.48 4.23 -0.73
CA VAL A 99 -8.96 4.04 0.64
C VAL A 99 -7.79 3.62 1.53
N LEU A 100 -7.29 4.55 2.34
CA LEU A 100 -6.07 4.38 3.13
C LEU A 100 -6.23 3.48 4.36
N SER A 101 -7.45 3.24 4.83
CA SER A 101 -7.69 2.52 6.08
C SER A 101 -8.93 1.65 5.98
N LYS A 102 -8.75 0.38 5.63
CA LYS A 102 -9.77 -0.67 5.85
C LYS A 102 -9.77 -1.02 7.34
N PRO A 103 -10.86 -0.78 8.09
CA PRO A 103 -10.91 -1.13 9.51
C PRO A 103 -10.99 -2.65 9.65
N VAL A 104 -10.06 -3.18 10.46
CA VAL A 104 -10.15 -4.53 11.05
C VAL A 104 -11.45 -4.59 11.87
N PRO A 105 -12.31 -5.61 11.73
CA PRO A 105 -13.56 -5.70 12.47
C PRO A 105 -13.26 -5.97 13.95
N ALA A 106 -13.52 -4.99 14.81
CA ALA A 106 -13.47 -5.11 16.25
C ALA A 106 -14.85 -4.78 16.82
N SER A 107 -15.66 -5.82 17.00
CA SER A 107 -16.87 -5.75 17.81
C SER A 107 -16.89 -6.94 18.76
N ALA A 108 -16.32 -6.74 19.95
CA ALA A 108 -16.68 -7.41 21.19
C ALA A 108 -16.17 -6.56 22.37
N ASP A 109 -17.15 -5.93 23.02
CA ASP A 109 -17.19 -5.58 24.44
C ASP A 109 -16.21 -4.55 25.02
N LEU A 110 -16.72 -3.31 25.14
CA LEU A 110 -16.30 -2.37 26.17
C LEU A 110 -17.53 -1.89 26.95
N LYS A 111 -17.78 -2.51 28.12
CA LYS A 111 -18.52 -1.89 29.23
C LYS A 111 -17.53 -1.35 30.26
N LYS A 112 -17.39 -0.02 30.21
CA LYS A 112 -17.05 0.96 31.25
C LYS A 112 -16.95 0.44 32.71
N LYS A 113 -15.82 0.74 33.36
CA LYS A 113 -15.81 1.43 34.68
C LYS A 113 -14.44 2.02 35.00
N GLU A 114 -14.39 3.35 35.03
CA GLU A 114 -13.35 4.14 35.70
C GLU A 114 -13.64 4.21 37.21
N SER A 115 -12.62 4.04 38.04
CA SER A 115 -12.41 4.85 39.25
C SER A 115 -10.98 4.64 39.78
N LYS A 116 -10.16 5.68 39.62
CA LYS A 116 -8.86 6.02 40.25
C LYS A 116 -8.84 5.86 41.80
N PRO A 117 -7.72 6.09 42.55
CA PRO A 117 -6.30 6.29 42.17
C PRO A 117 -5.23 5.61 43.10
N ALA A 118 -3.96 5.75 42.72
CA ALA A 118 -2.77 6.00 43.57
C ALA A 118 -2.25 4.91 44.54
N SER A 119 -1.31 4.09 44.05
CA SER A 119 0.01 3.77 44.66
C SER A 119 0.64 2.61 43.87
N GLU A 120 1.97 2.51 43.81
CA GLU A 120 2.77 1.55 43.01
C GLU A 120 2.85 1.93 41.51
N LEU A 121 3.79 2.71 40.96
CA LEU A 121 5.26 2.69 41.11
C LEU A 121 5.77 1.35 41.62
N GLU A 122 5.82 0.33 40.75
CA GLU A 122 6.81 -0.77 40.71
C GLU A 122 6.33 -1.87 39.74
N ALA A 123 6.20 -1.58 38.45
CA ALA A 123 6.16 -2.61 37.39
C ALA A 123 6.34 -1.95 36.02
N VAL A 124 7.60 -1.83 35.60
CA VAL A 124 8.06 -1.22 34.35
C VAL A 124 7.85 -2.17 33.16
N GLU A 125 6.68 -2.78 33.06
CA GLU A 125 6.40 -3.84 32.08
C GLU A 125 5.00 -3.63 31.47
N ALA A 126 4.94 -3.50 30.15
CA ALA A 126 3.71 -3.51 29.33
C ALA A 126 2.86 -2.21 29.19
N VAL A 127 3.49 -1.05 28.98
CA VAL A 127 2.89 0.07 28.22
C VAL A 127 3.73 0.24 26.97
N GLY A 128 3.28 -0.19 25.80
CA GLY A 128 2.11 0.37 25.16
C GLY A 128 2.57 1.11 23.91
N LEU A 129 3.08 0.36 22.92
CA LEU A 129 2.98 0.79 21.54
C LEU A 129 2.22 -0.30 20.81
N GLY A 130 0.92 -0.02 20.64
CA GLY A 130 0.01 -0.86 19.90
C GLY A 130 0.57 -1.14 18.51
N ARG A 131 0.55 -2.43 18.17
CA ARG A 131 0.30 -3.00 16.85
C ARG A 131 0.00 -1.98 15.74
N GLN A 132 1.03 -1.31 15.23
CA GLN A 132 1.08 -0.82 13.86
C GLN A 132 2.01 -1.76 13.11
N ILE A 133 1.41 -2.66 12.32
CA ILE A 133 2.10 -3.28 11.19
C ILE A 133 2.19 -2.16 10.15
N GLY A 134 3.10 -1.23 10.37
CA GLY A 134 3.32 -0.03 9.58
C GLY A 134 4.78 0.31 9.73
N ILE A 135 5.53 0.10 8.65
CA ILE A 135 6.92 0.55 8.40
C ILE A 135 7.80 0.49 9.67
N ARG A 136 8.41 -0.68 9.92
CA ARG A 136 9.26 -0.92 11.09
C ARG A 136 10.44 0.06 11.11
N ASP A 137 10.41 0.98 12.06
CA ASP A 137 11.52 1.88 12.38
C ASP A 137 12.82 1.09 12.64
N TYR A 138 13.98 1.59 12.23
CA TYR A 138 15.29 0.96 12.45
C TYR A 138 15.55 0.60 13.92
N TYR A 139 15.04 1.39 14.87
CA TYR A 139 15.10 1.06 16.29
C TYR A 139 14.31 -0.20 16.64
N ALA A 140 13.13 -0.37 16.03
CA ALA A 140 12.28 -1.55 16.20
C ALA A 140 12.85 -2.79 15.48
N ILE A 141 13.54 -2.61 14.35
CA ILE A 141 14.24 -3.69 13.64
C ILE A 141 15.35 -4.28 14.51
N LEU A 142 16.15 -3.41 15.15
CA LEU A 142 17.20 -3.84 16.09
C LEU A 142 16.66 -4.17 17.49
N GLY A 143 15.39 -3.88 17.80
CA GLY A 143 14.83 -4.11 19.14
C GLY A 143 15.47 -3.26 20.24
N VAL A 144 16.01 -2.09 19.89
CA VAL A 144 16.67 -1.18 20.83
C VAL A 144 15.86 0.11 21.01
N PRO A 145 15.83 0.70 22.22
CA PRO A 145 15.16 1.98 22.43
C PRO A 145 15.91 3.12 21.72
N ARG A 146 15.22 4.21 21.38
CA ARG A 146 15.82 5.41 20.78
C ARG A 146 16.90 6.08 21.65
N SER A 147 16.89 5.81 22.96
CA SER A 147 17.92 6.25 23.91
C SER A 147 19.17 5.36 23.95
N ALA A 148 19.20 4.26 23.18
CA ALA A 148 20.31 3.31 23.21
C ALA A 148 21.64 3.97 22.80
N LYS A 149 22.68 3.70 23.58
CA LYS A 149 24.05 4.11 23.28
C LYS A 149 24.60 3.31 22.09
N ALA A 150 25.54 3.89 21.34
CA ALA A 150 26.18 3.24 20.19
C ALA A 150 26.77 1.86 20.52
N GLY A 151 27.31 1.68 21.73
CA GLY A 151 27.81 0.39 22.20
C GLY A 151 26.75 -0.71 22.22
N ARG A 152 25.53 -0.40 22.68
CA ARG A 152 24.42 -1.37 22.74
C ARG A 152 23.89 -1.70 21.34
N ILE A 153 23.80 -0.70 20.46
CA ILE A 153 23.40 -0.90 19.05
C ILE A 153 24.35 -1.90 18.37
N ARG A 154 25.67 -1.73 18.57
CA ARG A 154 26.69 -2.63 18.02
C ARG A 154 26.64 -4.03 18.62
N GLU A 155 26.33 -4.15 19.90
CA GLU A 155 26.17 -5.44 20.58
C GLU A 155 24.98 -6.23 20.01
N VAL A 156 23.81 -5.60 19.95
CA VAL A 156 22.59 -6.23 19.44
C VAL A 156 22.71 -6.57 17.95
N TYR A 157 23.35 -5.72 17.15
CA TYR A 157 23.68 -6.04 15.76
C TYR A 157 24.53 -7.32 15.65
N ARG A 158 25.57 -7.48 16.48
CA ARG A 158 26.40 -8.70 16.46
C ARG A 158 25.62 -9.95 16.85
N GLU A 159 24.67 -9.84 17.77
CA GLU A 159 23.81 -10.95 18.17
C GLU A 159 22.85 -11.34 17.04
N LEU A 160 22.18 -10.36 16.44
CA LEU A 160 21.25 -10.58 15.32
C LEU A 160 21.96 -11.07 14.06
N ALA A 161 23.15 -10.54 13.76
CA ALA A 161 23.94 -10.96 12.60
C ALA A 161 24.42 -12.41 12.72
N LYS A 162 24.68 -12.92 13.93
CA LYS A 162 24.99 -14.34 14.16
C LYS A 162 23.78 -15.24 13.97
N GLN A 163 22.59 -14.76 14.36
CA GLN A 163 21.35 -15.52 14.24
C GLN A 163 20.81 -15.58 12.81
N HIS A 164 20.97 -14.49 12.05
CA HIS A 164 20.45 -14.34 10.69
C HIS A 164 21.55 -14.30 9.63
N HIS A 165 22.72 -14.89 9.90
CA HIS A 165 23.82 -14.90 8.94
C HIS A 165 23.39 -15.62 7.65
N PRO A 166 23.69 -15.08 6.46
CA PRO A 166 23.30 -15.71 5.19
C PRO A 166 23.89 -17.11 5.01
N ASP A 167 25.06 -17.40 5.59
CA ASP A 167 25.64 -18.74 5.54
C ASP A 167 24.92 -19.77 6.41
N THR A 168 24.30 -19.37 7.51
CA THR A 168 23.52 -20.26 8.38
C THR A 168 22.07 -20.42 7.92
N SER A 169 21.61 -19.56 7.00
CA SER A 169 20.23 -19.53 6.50
C SER A 169 20.18 -19.44 4.97
N LYS A 170 20.98 -20.29 4.30
CA LYS A 170 21.14 -20.31 2.83
C LYS A 170 19.84 -20.59 2.06
N ASP A 171 18.91 -21.31 2.67
CA ASP A 171 17.71 -21.80 1.98
C ASP A 171 16.44 -20.95 2.25
N ASP A 172 16.53 -19.97 3.16
CA ASP A 172 15.39 -19.15 3.57
C ASP A 172 15.46 -17.73 2.98
N PRO A 173 14.64 -17.39 1.96
CA PRO A 173 14.63 -16.05 1.37
C PRO A 173 14.25 -14.96 2.38
N ILE A 174 13.42 -15.31 3.38
CA ILE A 174 12.97 -14.41 4.45
C ILE A 174 14.14 -14.07 5.40
N ALA A 175 15.08 -14.99 5.64
CA ALA A 175 16.22 -14.74 6.50
C ALA A 175 17.21 -13.75 5.86
N ALA A 176 17.42 -13.89 4.54
CA ALA A 176 18.22 -12.96 3.76
C ALA A 176 17.62 -11.53 3.74
N GLU A 177 16.30 -11.41 3.63
CA GLU A 177 15.61 -10.11 3.72
C GLU A 177 15.77 -9.48 5.11
N ARG A 178 15.59 -10.25 6.18
CA ARG A 178 15.80 -9.75 7.56
C ARG A 178 17.22 -9.29 7.80
N PHE A 179 18.21 -10.01 7.29
CA PHE A 179 19.61 -9.61 7.41
C PHE A 179 19.88 -8.27 6.71
N LYS A 180 19.31 -8.04 5.52
CA LYS A 180 19.40 -6.76 4.82
C LYS A 180 18.79 -5.61 5.62
N GLU A 181 17.63 -5.83 6.23
CA GLU A 181 16.98 -4.84 7.10
C GLU A 181 17.81 -4.51 8.34
N ILE A 182 18.36 -5.54 9.00
CA ILE A 182 19.23 -5.40 10.18
C ILE A 182 20.50 -4.62 9.83
N GLN A 183 21.10 -4.91 8.66
CA GLN A 183 22.29 -4.22 8.17
C GLN A 183 21.99 -2.74 7.91
N ALA A 184 20.91 -2.44 7.18
CA ALA A 184 20.50 -1.08 6.89
C ALA A 184 20.22 -0.28 8.17
N ALA A 185 19.57 -0.90 9.16
CA ALA A 185 19.33 -0.27 10.45
C ALA A 185 20.63 0.04 11.20
N TYR A 186 21.58 -0.89 11.21
CA TYR A 186 22.88 -0.68 11.85
C TYR A 186 23.68 0.44 11.19
N ASP A 187 23.75 0.46 9.85
CA ASP A 187 24.55 1.46 9.12
C ASP A 187 24.09 2.89 9.42
N ILE A 188 22.79 3.11 9.58
CA ILE A 188 22.23 4.43 9.92
C ILE A 188 22.38 4.75 11.40
N LEU A 189 22.11 3.79 12.29
CA LEU A 189 22.11 4.02 13.73
C LEU A 189 23.51 4.01 14.36
N ALA A 190 24.51 3.45 13.67
CA ALA A 190 25.90 3.44 14.11
C ALA A 190 26.60 4.79 13.87
N ASP A 191 26.23 5.52 12.82
CA ASP A 191 26.76 6.85 12.52
C ASP A 191 25.97 7.94 13.27
N VAL A 192 26.69 8.78 14.02
CA VAL A 192 26.09 9.84 14.85
C VAL A 192 25.33 10.87 14.00
N ASN A 193 25.87 11.25 12.84
CA ASN A 193 25.25 12.23 11.96
C ASN A 193 24.06 11.62 11.22
N ALA A 194 24.20 10.40 10.71
CA ALA A 194 23.11 9.72 10.01
C ALA A 194 21.94 9.43 10.96
N ARG A 195 22.22 9.04 12.20
CA ARG A 195 21.22 8.86 13.26
C ARG A 195 20.52 10.17 13.59
N ALA A 196 21.24 11.28 13.72
CA ALA A 196 20.63 12.58 13.98
C ALA A 196 19.69 13.03 12.83
N GLN A 197 20.11 12.82 11.58
CA GLN A 197 19.25 13.08 10.42
C GLN A 197 18.00 12.19 10.46
N TYR A 198 18.19 10.90 10.69
CA TYR A 198 17.10 9.93 10.79
C TYR A 198 16.09 10.29 11.90
N ASP A 199 16.57 10.69 13.06
CA ASP A 199 15.72 11.11 14.19
C ASP A 199 14.96 12.42 13.88
N SER A 200 15.55 13.31 13.06
CA SER A 200 14.92 14.57 12.67
C SER A 200 13.82 14.42 11.62
N VAL A 201 14.02 13.55 10.62
CA VAL A 201 13.09 13.39 9.49
C VAL A 201 12.09 12.24 9.68
N GLY A 202 12.44 11.27 10.52
CA GLY A 202 11.64 10.07 10.75
C GLY A 202 11.83 9.00 9.67
N HIS A 203 11.46 7.76 10.02
CA HIS A 203 11.78 6.57 9.21
C HIS A 203 11.26 6.64 7.77
N VAL A 204 10.00 7.04 7.58
CA VAL A 204 9.33 7.04 6.27
C VAL A 204 9.97 8.03 5.29
N GLU A 205 10.26 9.25 5.75
CA GLU A 205 10.86 10.27 4.90
C GLU A 205 12.33 9.95 4.63
N TYR A 206 13.04 9.35 5.60
CA TYR A 206 14.42 8.92 5.42
C TYR A 206 14.56 7.81 4.36
N THR A 207 13.72 6.77 4.43
CA THR A 207 13.75 5.66 3.47
C THR A 207 13.28 6.09 2.09
N ARG A 208 12.29 7.01 2.01
CA ARG A 208 11.87 7.64 0.75
C ARG A 208 13.00 8.44 0.11
N ALA A 209 13.73 9.25 0.87
CA ALA A 209 14.85 10.05 0.35
C ALA A 209 16.02 9.17 -0.14
N LYS A 210 16.24 8.01 0.49
CA LYS A 210 17.25 7.03 0.09
C LYS A 210 16.79 6.07 -1.02
N GLY A 211 15.52 6.11 -1.43
CA GLY A 211 14.97 5.25 -2.48
C GLY A 211 14.84 3.77 -2.08
N VAL A 212 14.70 3.47 -0.78
CA VAL A 212 14.62 2.10 -0.22
C VAL A 212 13.18 1.74 0.15
N ALA A 213 12.19 2.23 -0.61
CA ALA A 213 10.77 2.01 -0.36
C ALA A 213 10.24 0.79 -1.13
#